data_AF-A0A3A2J3F1-F1
#
_entry.id   AF-A0A3A2J3F1-F1
#
_cell.length_a   1.000
_cell.length_b   1.000
_cell.length_c   1.000
_cell.angle_alpha   90.00
_cell.angle_beta   90.00
_cell.angle_gamma   90.00
#
_symmetry.space_group_name_H-M   'P 1'
#
loop_
_entity.id
_entity.type
_entity.pdbx_description
1 polymer ?
#
loop_
_entity_poly.entity_id
_entity_poly.type
_entity_poly.pdbx_seq_one_letter_code
_entity_poly.pdbx_strand_id
1 'polypeptide(L)'
;MEDKQTQFVVPEGPKPFVPEIKAETSIPATESGTPRSDVGDAAETEYNNSDSKVTAVASIDTRACPHCGLQYQKATALDAPSESDKMAWMRHILGEPRFTKEFVEMGGALKIVLRSRTTEENDQIFSQLEDEVKSGVIATAPLMYNPGYMLRMQRLMLVCSLKRTTPLRQADYPELVKAAEYKDADGKRRNIVVAHDLLINGMSEGLLSILLACQKRFDAICRTLIMHTTDENFWKPADGKV
;
A
#
# COMPACT_ATOMS: atom_id res chain seq x y z
N MET A 1 55.76 -16.36 31.05
CA MET A 1 54.39 -16.15 30.57
C MET A 1 54.51 -15.49 29.22
N GLU A 2 54.32 -16.26 28.15
CA GLU A 2 54.47 -15.79 26.78
C GLU A 2 53.09 -15.35 26.27
N ASP A 3 52.98 -14.07 25.89
CA ASP A 3 51.79 -13.48 25.29
C ASP A 3 51.61 -13.99 23.86
N LYS A 4 50.58 -14.83 23.65
CA LYS A 4 50.12 -15.23 22.32
C LYS A 4 49.21 -14.15 21.74
N GLN A 5 49.80 -13.28 20.93
CA GLN A 5 49.06 -12.37 20.05
C GLN A 5 48.28 -13.17 19.01
N THR A 6 46.95 -13.13 19.10
CA THR A 6 46.04 -13.78 18.15
C THR A 6 45.67 -12.76 17.07
N GLN A 7 46.17 -12.94 15.85
CA GLN A 7 45.81 -12.09 14.72
C GLN A 7 44.42 -12.46 14.20
N PHE A 8 43.52 -11.47 14.20
CA PHE A 8 42.19 -11.58 13.61
C PHE A 8 42.29 -11.30 12.11
N VAL A 9 42.05 -12.32 11.28
CA VAL A 9 41.98 -12.19 9.82
C VAL A 9 40.55 -11.77 9.46
N VAL A 10 40.39 -10.57 8.91
CA VAL A 10 39.11 -10.07 8.42
C VAL A 10 38.87 -10.65 7.02
N PRO A 11 37.77 -11.38 6.78
CA PRO A 11 37.46 -11.92 5.46
C PRO A 11 37.11 -10.79 4.48
N GLU A 12 37.72 -10.81 3.30
CA GLU A 12 37.40 -9.89 2.20
C GLU A 12 35.95 -10.09 1.75
N GLY A 13 35.18 -9.01 1.77
CA GLY A 13 33.79 -9.00 1.33
C GLY A 13 33.64 -9.27 -0.18
N PRO A 14 32.46 -9.72 -0.63
CA PRO A 14 32.21 -10.03 -2.03
C PRO A 14 32.36 -8.78 -2.90
N LYS A 15 33.11 -8.92 -4.00
CA LYS A 15 33.33 -7.85 -4.98
C LYS A 15 32.01 -7.45 -5.65
N PRO A 16 31.74 -6.14 -5.82
CA PRO A 16 30.53 -5.66 -6.47
C PRO A 16 30.47 -6.10 -7.94
N PHE A 17 29.31 -6.60 -8.35
CA PHE A 17 29.00 -6.95 -9.73
C PHE A 17 28.73 -5.68 -10.54
N VAL A 18 29.58 -5.40 -11.53
CA VAL A 18 29.38 -4.31 -12.49
C VAL A 18 28.95 -4.93 -13.82
N PRO A 19 27.68 -4.83 -14.23
CA PRO A 19 27.26 -5.27 -15.56
C PRO A 19 27.81 -4.33 -16.64
N GLU A 20 28.47 -4.92 -17.63
CA GLU A 20 28.99 -4.25 -18.81
C GLU A 20 27.84 -3.92 -19.77
N ILE A 21 27.43 -2.65 -19.81
CA ILE A 21 26.38 -2.16 -20.71
C ILE A 21 27.00 -1.87 -22.08
N LYS A 22 26.76 -2.75 -23.05
CA LYS A 22 27.04 -2.47 -24.47
C LYS A 22 26.00 -1.50 -25.01
N ALA A 23 26.44 -0.30 -25.39
CA ALA A 23 25.62 0.71 -26.02
C ALA A 23 25.62 0.53 -27.54
N GLU A 24 24.52 0.04 -28.09
CA GLU A 24 24.19 0.20 -29.51
C GLU A 24 22.70 0.53 -29.64
N THR A 25 22.41 1.71 -30.21
CA THR A 25 21.59 1.91 -31.42
C THR A 25 20.92 3.27 -31.36
N SER A 26 21.29 4.10 -32.33
CA SER A 26 20.77 5.42 -32.64
C SER A 26 19.31 5.38 -33.11
N ILE A 27 18.49 6.31 -32.62
CA ILE A 27 17.14 6.56 -33.14
C ILE A 27 17.19 7.82 -34.03
N PRO A 28 16.64 7.80 -35.25
CA PRO A 28 16.61 8.96 -36.14
C PRO A 28 15.53 9.97 -35.72
N ALA A 29 15.86 11.25 -35.90
CA ALA A 29 14.98 12.39 -35.67
C ALA A 29 13.73 12.34 -36.55
N THR A 30 12.55 12.58 -35.97
CA THR A 30 11.31 12.81 -36.71
C THR A 30 10.91 14.27 -36.57
N GLU A 31 10.56 14.85 -37.70
CA GLU A 31 10.49 16.27 -37.99
C GLU A 31 9.27 16.97 -37.40
N SER A 32 9.49 18.25 -37.16
CA SER A 32 8.55 19.30 -36.81
C SER A 32 7.44 19.50 -37.85
N GLY A 33 6.19 19.55 -37.38
CA GLY A 33 5.05 20.05 -38.16
C GLY A 33 4.07 20.82 -37.28
N THR A 34 4.14 22.14 -37.31
CA THR A 34 2.99 23.06 -37.16
C THR A 34 2.56 23.49 -38.58
N PRO A 35 1.44 24.21 -38.84
CA PRO A 35 0.39 24.75 -37.96
C PRO A 35 -1.05 24.50 -38.48
N ARG A 36 -2.10 24.81 -37.68
CA ARG A 36 -3.24 25.62 -38.14
C ARG A 36 -4.22 25.99 -37.02
N SER A 37 -4.53 27.28 -37.02
CA SER A 37 -5.63 28.01 -36.41
C SER A 37 -6.97 27.66 -37.06
N ASP A 38 -8.07 27.66 -36.30
CA ASP A 38 -9.27 28.40 -36.68
C ASP A 38 -10.30 28.55 -35.54
N VAL A 39 -10.91 29.73 -35.52
CA VAL A 39 -11.97 30.23 -34.65
C VAL A 39 -13.32 29.80 -35.21
N GLY A 40 -14.29 29.45 -34.36
CA GLY A 40 -15.67 29.20 -34.80
C GLY A 40 -16.65 29.07 -33.65
N ASP A 41 -17.43 30.13 -33.47
CA ASP A 41 -18.57 30.29 -32.55
C ASP A 41 -19.80 29.42 -32.88
N ALA A 42 -20.59 29.18 -31.83
CA ALA A 42 -22.05 29.01 -31.79
C ALA A 42 -22.74 27.86 -32.55
N ALA A 43 -23.39 26.97 -31.80
CA ALA A 43 -24.85 26.80 -31.85
C ALA A 43 -25.31 25.72 -30.85
N GLU A 44 -26.20 26.11 -29.94
CA GLU A 44 -27.03 25.20 -29.15
C GLU A 44 -27.95 24.41 -30.10
N THR A 45 -28.04 23.10 -29.90
CA THR A 45 -29.10 22.29 -30.50
C THR A 45 -29.69 21.38 -29.42
N GLU A 46 -30.88 21.73 -28.97
CA GLU A 46 -31.76 20.86 -28.19
C GLU A 46 -32.12 19.63 -29.03
N TYR A 47 -31.77 18.44 -28.55
CA TYR A 47 -32.27 17.18 -29.10
C TYR A 47 -33.26 16.56 -28.10
N ASN A 48 -34.55 16.83 -28.35
CA ASN A 48 -35.64 15.98 -27.89
C ASN A 48 -35.57 14.65 -28.64
N ASN A 49 -35.33 13.54 -27.94
CA ASN A 49 -35.52 12.21 -28.51
C ASN A 49 -36.50 11.41 -27.66
N SER A 50 -37.63 11.12 -28.29
CA SER A 50 -38.80 10.42 -27.80
C SER A 50 -38.61 8.90 -27.83
N ASP A 51 -39.29 8.26 -26.89
CA ASP A 51 -39.81 6.89 -26.90
C ASP A 51 -39.07 5.86 -27.78
N SER A 52 -38.11 5.18 -27.17
CA SER A 52 -37.74 3.82 -27.54
C SER A 52 -38.04 2.89 -26.38
N LYS A 53 -39.12 2.11 -26.54
CA LYS A 53 -39.51 1.00 -25.67
C LYS A 53 -38.48 -0.12 -25.83
N VAL A 54 -37.38 0.01 -25.09
CA VAL A 54 -36.33 -1.01 -25.00
C VAL A 54 -36.85 -2.16 -24.14
N THR A 55 -37.08 -3.30 -24.79
CA THR A 55 -37.25 -4.60 -24.13
C THR A 55 -36.14 -4.80 -23.10
N ALA A 56 -36.54 -5.02 -21.85
CA ALA A 56 -35.64 -5.28 -20.73
C ALA A 56 -34.86 -6.57 -20.97
N VAL A 57 -33.67 -6.43 -21.55
CA VAL A 57 -32.62 -7.42 -21.42
C VAL A 57 -32.21 -7.34 -19.95
N ALA A 58 -32.34 -8.45 -19.22
CA ALA A 58 -31.89 -8.55 -17.84
C ALA A 58 -30.46 -8.00 -17.75
N SER A 59 -30.31 -6.86 -17.08
CA SER A 59 -29.02 -6.21 -16.85
C SER A 59 -28.15 -7.20 -16.09
N ILE A 60 -27.28 -7.90 -16.80
CA ILE A 60 -26.20 -8.65 -16.16
C ILE A 60 -25.42 -7.60 -15.40
N ASP A 61 -25.36 -7.72 -14.08
CA ASP A 61 -24.62 -6.83 -13.18
C ASP A 61 -23.12 -7.03 -13.41
N THR A 62 -22.63 -6.54 -14.56
CA THR A 62 -21.28 -6.75 -15.08
C THR A 62 -20.29 -5.81 -14.40
N ARG A 63 -20.08 -5.96 -13.09
CA ARG A 63 -19.07 -5.15 -12.38
C ARG A 63 -17.89 -5.94 -11.83
N ALA A 64 -17.98 -7.26 -11.77
CA ALA A 64 -16.87 -8.14 -11.40
C ALA A 64 -16.14 -8.63 -12.66
N CYS A 65 -14.80 -8.58 -12.65
CA CYS A 65 -13.97 -9.19 -13.69
C CYS A 65 -14.31 -10.69 -13.82
N PRO A 66 -14.62 -11.22 -15.01
CA PRO A 66 -14.98 -12.63 -15.18
C PRO A 66 -13.81 -13.60 -14.92
N HIS A 67 -12.57 -13.12 -14.89
CA HIS A 67 -11.39 -13.94 -14.64
C HIS A 67 -10.96 -14.00 -13.18
N CYS A 68 -11.12 -12.91 -12.42
CA CYS A 68 -10.63 -12.84 -11.03
C CYS A 68 -11.70 -12.39 -10.02
N GLY A 69 -12.92 -12.07 -10.47
CA GLY A 69 -14.02 -11.61 -9.62
C GLY A 69 -13.85 -10.19 -9.06
N LEU A 70 -12.81 -9.46 -9.48
CA LEU A 70 -12.50 -8.13 -8.95
C LEU A 70 -13.56 -7.10 -9.38
N GLN A 71 -14.17 -6.41 -8.42
CA GLN A 71 -15.18 -5.38 -8.67
C GLN A 71 -14.54 -3.99 -8.84
N TYR A 72 -14.32 -3.55 -10.09
CA TYR A 72 -13.58 -2.31 -10.38
C TYR A 72 -14.22 -1.05 -9.78
N GLN A 73 -15.55 -1.00 -9.63
CA GLN A 73 -16.23 0.17 -9.06
C GLN A 73 -16.09 0.30 -7.54
N LYS A 74 -15.86 -0.80 -6.83
CA LYS A 74 -15.53 -0.75 -5.40
C LYS A 74 -14.10 -0.27 -5.15
N ALA A 75 -13.21 -0.41 -6.13
CA ALA A 75 -11.81 -0.02 -5.98
C ALA A 75 -11.62 1.52 -5.94
N THR A 76 -12.56 2.29 -6.50
CA THR A 76 -12.52 3.77 -6.54
C THR A 76 -13.38 4.44 -5.47
N ALA A 77 -14.45 3.81 -5.01
CA ALA A 77 -15.23 4.33 -3.89
C ALA A 77 -14.48 4.06 -2.57
N LEU A 78 -13.95 5.11 -1.94
CA LEU A 78 -13.44 5.00 -0.57
C LEU A 78 -14.59 4.55 0.33
N ASP A 79 -14.45 3.37 0.94
CA ASP A 79 -15.46 2.87 1.86
C ASP A 79 -15.58 3.84 3.04
N ALA A 80 -16.77 4.40 3.24
CA ALA A 80 -17.06 5.13 4.47
C ALA A 80 -16.87 4.18 5.67
N PRO A 81 -16.28 4.64 6.80
CA PRO A 81 -16.16 3.81 7.98
C PRO A 81 -17.54 3.32 8.45
N SER A 82 -17.68 2.02 8.65
CA SER A 82 -18.89 1.44 9.23
C SER A 82 -19.01 1.78 10.72
N GLU A 83 -20.20 1.67 11.29
CA GLU A 83 -20.39 1.83 12.74
C GLU A 83 -19.52 0.85 13.55
N SER A 84 -19.33 -0.39 13.06
CA SER A 84 -18.40 -1.33 13.68
C SER A 84 -16.95 -0.85 13.64
N ASP A 85 -16.54 -0.16 12.58
CA ASP A 85 -15.19 0.43 12.51
C ASP A 85 -15.05 1.56 13.52
N LYS A 86 -16.05 2.43 13.66
CA LYS A 86 -16.06 3.52 14.64
C LYS A 86 -15.93 2.98 16.07
N MET A 87 -16.70 1.95 16.42
CA MET A 87 -16.64 1.32 17.74
C MET A 87 -15.30 0.63 18.00
N ALA A 88 -14.73 -0.07 17.00
CA ALA A 88 -13.41 -0.67 17.12
C ALA A 88 -12.29 0.38 17.23
N TRP A 89 -12.42 1.50 16.52
CA TRP A 89 -11.50 2.63 16.59
C TRP A 89 -11.56 3.35 17.94
N MET A 90 -12.75 3.59 18.47
CA MET A 90 -12.94 4.17 19.80
C MET A 90 -12.28 3.32 20.88
N ARG A 91 -12.49 2.01 20.83
CA ARG A 91 -11.84 1.07 21.74
C ARG A 91 -10.32 1.18 21.65
N HIS A 92 -9.77 1.20 20.44
CA HIS A 92 -8.34 1.39 20.22
C HIS A 92 -7.79 2.68 20.87
N ILE A 93 -8.50 3.80 20.74
CA ILE A 93 -8.11 5.08 21.38
C ILE A 93 -8.12 4.98 22.91
N LEU A 94 -9.08 4.25 23.48
CA LEU A 94 -9.21 4.05 24.94
C LEU A 94 -8.19 3.05 25.52
N GLY A 95 -7.21 2.62 24.73
CA GLY A 95 -6.14 1.72 25.16
C GLY A 95 -6.45 0.23 24.96
N GLU A 96 -7.55 -0.12 24.29
CA GLU A 96 -7.76 -1.50 23.81
C GLU A 96 -6.79 -1.85 22.66
N PRO A 97 -6.74 -3.14 22.23
CA PRO A 97 -5.84 -3.57 21.16
C PRO A 97 -5.96 -2.72 19.89
N ARG A 98 -4.89 -2.71 19.09
CA ARG A 98 -4.80 -1.94 17.83
C ARG A 98 -6.04 -2.13 16.97
N PHE A 99 -6.53 -1.04 16.38
CA PHE A 99 -7.63 -1.09 15.43
C PHE A 99 -7.29 -2.06 14.30
N THR A 100 -8.23 -2.96 13.99
CA THR A 100 -8.06 -3.94 12.91
C THR A 100 -9.28 -3.96 12.01
N LYS A 101 -9.05 -4.23 10.72
CA LYS A 101 -10.11 -4.38 9.73
C LYS A 101 -9.82 -5.56 8.82
N GLU A 102 -10.85 -6.39 8.60
CA GLU A 102 -10.81 -7.52 7.67
C GLU A 102 -11.39 -7.07 6.31
N PHE A 103 -10.64 -7.33 5.25
CA PHE A 103 -11.04 -7.19 3.86
C PHE A 103 -11.19 -8.57 3.26
N VAL A 104 -12.29 -8.78 2.54
CA VAL A 104 -12.61 -10.04 1.88
C VAL A 104 -12.61 -9.78 0.38
N GLU A 105 -11.63 -10.36 -0.31
CA GLU A 105 -11.37 -10.18 -1.74
C GLU A 105 -11.46 -11.51 -2.48
N MET A 106 -11.51 -11.46 -3.82
CA MET A 106 -11.59 -12.64 -4.70
C MET A 106 -12.69 -13.64 -4.31
N GLY A 107 -13.91 -13.14 -4.08
CA GLY A 107 -15.06 -13.99 -3.73
C GLY A 107 -14.93 -14.71 -2.39
N GLY A 108 -14.07 -14.23 -1.48
CA GLY A 108 -13.84 -14.86 -0.18
C GLY A 108 -12.62 -15.76 -0.09
N ALA A 109 -11.96 -16.02 -1.22
CA ALA A 109 -10.73 -16.82 -1.26
C ALA A 109 -9.56 -16.12 -0.54
N LEU A 110 -9.54 -14.78 -0.54
CA LEU A 110 -8.51 -13.98 0.10
C LEU A 110 -9.12 -13.13 1.20
N LYS A 111 -8.71 -13.42 2.45
CA LYS A 111 -9.03 -12.59 3.62
C LYS A 111 -7.79 -11.85 4.05
N ILE A 112 -7.84 -10.53 4.16
CA ILE A 112 -6.72 -9.68 4.51
C ILE A 112 -7.10 -8.94 5.78
N VAL A 113 -6.33 -9.11 6.85
CA VAL A 113 -6.51 -8.35 8.09
C VAL A 113 -5.39 -7.33 8.20
N LEU A 114 -5.77 -6.06 8.20
CA LEU A 114 -4.87 -4.95 8.44
C LEU A 114 -5.07 -4.39 9.84
N ARG A 115 -4.02 -3.81 10.41
CA ARG A 115 -4.03 -3.13 11.70
C ARG A 115 -3.51 -1.71 11.59
N SER A 116 -3.93 -0.83 12.51
CA SER A 116 -3.34 0.50 12.63
C SER A 116 -1.84 0.39 12.93
N ARG A 117 -1.10 1.35 12.38
CA ARG A 117 0.32 1.53 12.67
C ARG A 117 0.51 2.41 13.89
N THR A 118 1.54 2.18 14.68
CA THR A 118 1.93 3.11 15.75
C THR A 118 2.83 4.22 15.23
N THR A 119 3.03 5.25 16.04
CA THR A 119 3.98 6.33 15.74
C THR A 119 5.39 5.77 15.53
N GLU A 120 5.84 4.84 16.39
CA GLU A 120 7.17 4.25 16.28
C GLU A 120 7.36 3.45 14.97
N GLU A 121 6.30 2.82 14.47
CA GLU A 121 6.34 2.13 13.18
C GLU A 121 6.44 3.11 12.02
N ASN A 122 5.70 4.23 12.07
CA ASN A 122 5.83 5.29 11.07
C ASN A 122 7.23 5.91 11.10
N ASP A 123 7.78 6.18 12.28
CA ASP A 123 9.14 6.73 12.44
C ASP A 123 10.19 5.78 11.86
N GLN A 124 10.03 4.46 12.08
CA GLN A 124 10.91 3.44 11.48
C GLN A 124 10.81 3.40 9.95
N ILE A 125 9.61 3.54 9.39
CA ILE A 125 9.42 3.62 7.93
C ILE A 125 10.19 4.82 7.37
N PHE A 126 10.03 6.00 7.96
CA PHE A 126 10.68 7.22 7.47
C PHE A 126 12.19 7.18 7.66
N SER A 127 12.68 6.75 8.83
CA SER A 127 14.11 6.56 9.08
C SER A 127 14.73 5.61 8.05
N GLN A 128 14.04 4.52 7.72
CA GLN A 128 14.54 3.57 6.75
C GLN A 128 14.59 4.15 5.33
N LEU A 129 13.55 4.90 4.94
CA LEU A 129 13.53 5.57 3.64
C LEU A 129 14.68 6.59 3.52
N GLU A 130 14.97 7.34 4.59
CA GLU A 130 16.11 8.25 4.62
C GLU A 130 17.44 7.52 4.44
N ASP A 131 17.64 6.39 5.11
CA ASP A 131 18.85 5.59 5.01
C ASP A 131 19.01 4.97 3.60
N GLU A 132 17.91 4.55 2.96
CA GLU A 132 17.89 4.06 1.57
C GLU A 132 18.18 5.15 0.54
N VAL A 133 17.75 6.39 0.79
CA VAL A 133 18.11 7.54 -0.05
C VAL A 133 19.59 7.90 0.13
N LYS A 134 20.10 7.93 1.37
CA LYS A 134 21.51 8.23 1.68
C LYS A 134 22.46 7.18 1.11
N SER A 135 22.09 5.90 1.16
CA SER A 135 22.87 4.79 0.61
C SER A 135 22.74 4.62 -0.91
N GLY A 136 21.85 5.38 -1.56
CA GLY A 136 21.64 5.33 -3.00
C GLY A 136 20.79 4.15 -3.49
N VAL A 137 20.15 3.39 -2.59
CA VAL A 137 19.19 2.33 -2.93
C VAL A 137 17.96 2.95 -3.62
N ILE A 138 17.48 4.09 -3.11
CA ILE A 138 16.46 4.90 -3.76
C ILE A 138 17.15 6.07 -4.46
N ALA A 139 16.88 6.25 -5.75
CA ALA A 139 17.45 7.35 -6.53
C ALA A 139 17.14 8.72 -5.91
N THR A 140 18.11 9.62 -5.87
CA THR A 140 18.00 10.96 -5.25
C THR A 140 17.25 11.98 -6.12
N ALA A 141 16.48 11.53 -7.13
CA ALA A 141 15.57 12.40 -7.88
C ALA A 141 14.62 13.15 -6.90
N PRO A 142 14.05 14.30 -7.29
CA PRO A 142 13.18 15.08 -6.41
C PRO A 142 12.18 14.18 -5.69
N LEU A 143 12.30 14.07 -4.35
CA LEU A 143 11.66 13.03 -3.54
C LEU A 143 10.15 12.94 -3.77
N MET A 144 9.51 14.10 -4.02
CA MET A 144 8.07 14.21 -4.23
C MET A 144 7.56 13.55 -5.52
N TYR A 145 8.44 13.32 -6.50
CA TYR A 145 8.08 12.75 -7.81
C TYR A 145 8.81 11.44 -8.11
N ASN A 146 9.57 10.89 -7.15
CA ASN A 146 10.24 9.62 -7.35
C ASN A 146 9.25 8.45 -7.14
N PRO A 147 8.83 7.74 -8.21
CA PRO A 147 7.89 6.63 -8.07
C PRO A 147 8.46 5.48 -7.24
N GLY A 148 9.78 5.29 -7.25
CA GLY A 148 10.48 4.30 -6.43
C GLY A 148 10.36 4.59 -4.94
N TYR A 149 10.50 5.86 -4.54
CA TYR A 149 10.31 6.29 -3.15
C TYR A 149 8.88 6.01 -2.67
N MET A 150 7.88 6.42 -3.46
CA MET A 150 6.47 6.24 -3.11
C MET A 150 6.07 4.75 -3.04
N LEU A 151 6.54 3.93 -3.98
CA LEU A 151 6.28 2.49 -3.98
C LEU A 151 6.96 1.81 -2.78
N ARG A 152 8.21 2.18 -2.48
CA ARG A 152 8.95 1.65 -1.34
C ARG A 152 8.26 2.00 -0.02
N MET A 153 7.86 3.26 0.15
CA MET A 153 7.07 3.71 1.30
C MET A 153 5.78 2.91 1.45
N GLN A 154 5.01 2.72 0.36
CA GLN A 154 3.77 1.95 0.39
C GLN A 154 3.99 0.49 0.78
N ARG A 155 5.08 -0.14 0.31
CA ARG A 155 5.44 -1.52 0.68
C ARG A 155 5.80 -1.62 2.16
N LEU A 156 6.62 -0.70 2.69
CA LEU A 156 6.96 -0.65 4.11
C LEU A 156 5.72 -0.41 4.99
N MET A 157 4.84 0.51 4.58
CA MET A 157 3.56 0.78 5.22
C MET A 157 2.62 -0.44 5.26
N LEU A 158 2.60 -1.23 4.19
CA LEU A 158 1.87 -2.50 4.12
C LEU A 158 2.46 -3.51 5.11
N VAL A 159 3.78 -3.70 5.11
CA VAL A 159 4.49 -4.63 6.02
C VAL A 159 4.11 -4.36 7.47
N CYS A 160 4.12 -3.10 7.91
CA CYS A 160 3.72 -2.74 9.27
C CYS A 160 2.22 -2.90 9.53
N SER A 161 1.36 -2.76 8.53
CA SER A 161 -0.09 -2.87 8.73
C SER A 161 -0.60 -4.30 8.61
N LEU A 162 0.13 -5.18 7.93
CA LEU A 162 -0.34 -6.52 7.59
C LEU A 162 -0.31 -7.45 8.81
N LYS A 163 -1.49 -7.87 9.28
CA LYS A 163 -1.62 -8.79 10.41
C LYS A 163 -1.79 -10.24 9.97
N ARG A 164 -2.62 -10.48 8.94
CA ARG A 164 -2.94 -11.81 8.43
C ARG A 164 -3.39 -11.74 6.98
N THR A 165 -3.08 -12.74 6.18
CA THR A 165 -3.78 -12.99 4.91
C THR A 165 -4.29 -14.43 4.86
N THR A 166 -5.01 -14.85 3.83
CA THR A 166 -5.36 -16.25 3.58
C THR A 166 -5.14 -16.50 2.09
N PRO A 167 -4.41 -17.54 1.65
CA PRO A 167 -4.08 -18.76 2.38
C PRO A 167 -2.88 -18.69 3.33
N LEU A 168 -2.10 -17.60 3.34
CA LEU A 168 -0.89 -17.50 4.18
C LEU A 168 -1.28 -17.52 5.67
N ARG A 169 -1.10 -18.67 6.33
CA ARG A 169 -1.37 -18.74 7.77
C ARG A 169 -0.29 -17.92 8.48
N GLN A 170 -0.67 -17.27 9.56
CA GLN A 170 0.27 -16.53 10.42
C GLN A 170 1.43 -17.42 10.92
N ALA A 171 1.22 -18.74 10.96
CA ALA A 171 2.25 -19.75 11.26
C ALA A 171 3.30 -19.94 10.15
N ASP A 172 2.98 -19.60 8.90
CA ASP A 172 3.87 -19.73 7.75
C ASP A 172 4.88 -18.56 7.71
N TYR A 173 4.58 -17.46 8.41
CA TYR A 173 5.41 -16.26 8.51
C TYR A 173 5.40 -15.71 9.95
N PRO A 174 5.95 -16.44 10.93
CA PRO A 174 5.95 -16.01 12.33
C PRO A 174 6.67 -14.66 12.52
N GLU A 175 7.55 -14.31 11.59
CA GLU A 175 8.28 -13.04 11.57
C GLU A 175 7.39 -11.83 11.29
N LEU A 176 6.21 -11.99 10.67
CA LEU A 176 5.24 -10.90 10.47
C LEU A 176 4.69 -10.34 11.78
N VAL A 177 4.34 -11.27 12.67
CA VAL A 177 3.76 -10.95 13.99
C VAL A 177 4.82 -10.31 14.85
N LYS A 178 6.05 -10.82 14.73
CA LYS A 178 7.19 -10.35 15.48
C LYS A 178 7.85 -9.13 14.85
N ALA A 179 7.65 -8.77 13.58
CA ALA A 179 8.23 -7.58 12.94
C ALA A 179 7.82 -6.28 13.64
N ALA A 180 6.62 -6.26 14.24
CA ALA A 180 6.16 -5.17 15.10
C ALA A 180 6.94 -5.06 16.43
N GLU A 181 7.64 -6.13 16.83
CA GLU A 181 8.34 -6.32 18.10
C GLU A 181 9.80 -6.82 17.92
N TYR A 182 10.34 -6.86 16.69
CA TYR A 182 11.55 -7.62 16.36
C TYR A 182 12.79 -6.85 16.81
N LYS A 183 13.19 -7.12 18.04
CA LYS A 183 14.58 -6.94 18.46
C LYS A 183 15.33 -8.16 17.95
N ASP A 184 16.46 -7.96 17.29
CA ASP A 184 17.34 -9.08 16.96
C ASP A 184 17.91 -9.74 18.23
N ALA A 185 18.67 -10.82 18.05
CA ALA A 185 19.34 -11.53 19.14
C ALA A 185 20.29 -10.63 19.97
N ASP A 186 20.67 -9.46 19.45
CA ASP A 186 21.55 -8.47 20.07
C ASP A 186 20.79 -7.30 20.72
N GLY A 187 19.46 -7.33 20.73
CA GLY A 187 18.61 -6.27 21.28
C GLY A 187 18.55 -4.99 20.42
N LYS A 188 19.17 -4.99 19.23
CA LYS A 188 19.09 -3.88 18.27
C LYS A 188 17.82 -4.03 17.42
N ARG A 189 17.15 -2.90 17.17
CA ARG A 189 15.98 -2.86 16.28
C ARG A 189 16.44 -3.25 14.89
N ARG A 190 16.16 -4.47 14.42
CA ARG A 190 16.42 -4.82 13.02
C ARG A 190 15.28 -4.31 12.16
N ASN A 191 15.69 -3.33 11.38
CA ASN A 191 15.19 -2.81 10.14
C ASN A 191 13.97 -3.54 9.53
N ILE A 192 12.86 -2.79 9.43
CA ILE A 192 11.66 -3.08 8.63
C ILE A 192 11.93 -3.67 7.23
N VAL A 193 13.13 -3.45 6.69
CA VAL A 193 13.67 -4.09 5.48
C VAL A 193 13.62 -5.61 5.50
N VAL A 194 13.98 -6.27 6.61
CA VAL A 194 14.02 -7.75 6.64
C VAL A 194 12.62 -8.32 6.49
N ALA A 195 11.65 -7.75 7.21
CA ALA A 195 10.25 -8.11 7.08
C ALA A 195 9.72 -7.79 5.67
N HIS A 196 10.11 -6.65 5.10
CA HIS A 196 9.82 -6.33 3.70
C HIS A 196 10.34 -7.42 2.76
N ASP A 197 11.61 -7.81 2.86
CA ASP A 197 12.22 -8.72 1.90
C ASP A 197 11.63 -10.13 2.00
N LEU A 198 11.33 -10.61 3.20
CA LEU A 198 10.65 -11.89 3.43
C LEU A 198 9.23 -11.91 2.85
N LEU A 199 8.52 -10.80 2.96
CA LEU A 199 7.14 -10.71 2.50
C LEU A 199 7.02 -10.45 1.01
N ILE A 200 7.66 -9.37 0.57
CA ILE A 200 7.36 -8.76 -0.72
C ILE A 200 8.07 -9.54 -1.84
N ASN A 201 9.30 -10.01 -1.62
CA ASN A 201 10.04 -10.72 -2.66
C ASN A 201 9.48 -12.13 -2.94
N GLY A 202 8.72 -12.70 -1.99
CA GLY A 202 8.05 -13.99 -2.15
C GLY A 202 6.62 -13.91 -2.71
N MET A 203 6.04 -12.70 -2.81
CA MET A 203 4.66 -12.52 -3.27
C MET A 203 4.59 -12.31 -4.78
N SER A 204 3.53 -12.81 -5.41
CA SER A 204 3.24 -12.46 -6.80
C SER A 204 2.83 -10.98 -6.89
N GLU A 205 3.19 -10.32 -8.00
CA GLU A 205 2.84 -8.91 -8.25
C GLU A 205 1.32 -8.67 -8.20
N GLY A 206 0.53 -9.66 -8.63
CA GLY A 206 -0.93 -9.60 -8.54
C GLY A 206 -1.43 -9.56 -7.10
N LEU A 207 -0.92 -10.45 -6.22
CA LEU A 207 -1.27 -10.46 -4.80
C LEU A 207 -0.82 -9.17 -4.11
N LEU A 208 0.42 -8.73 -4.40
CA LEU A 208 0.96 -7.49 -3.86
C LEU A 208 0.08 -6.28 -4.24
N SER A 209 -0.35 -6.21 -5.49
CA SER A 209 -1.23 -5.14 -5.98
C SER A 209 -2.56 -5.11 -5.23
N ILE A 210 -3.16 -6.28 -4.95
CA ILE A 210 -4.39 -6.39 -4.15
C ILE A 210 -4.14 -5.92 -2.71
N LEU A 211 -3.06 -6.36 -2.08
CA LEU A 211 -2.71 -5.95 -0.72
C LEU A 211 -2.48 -4.44 -0.61
N LEU A 212 -1.79 -3.84 -1.58
CA LEU A 212 -1.57 -2.39 -1.63
C LEU A 212 -2.90 -1.63 -1.83
N ALA A 213 -3.84 -2.17 -2.61
CA ALA A 213 -5.17 -1.58 -2.76
C ALA A 213 -5.96 -1.63 -1.44
N CYS A 214 -5.95 -2.77 -0.74
CA CYS A 214 -6.56 -2.90 0.59
C CYS A 214 -5.89 -1.96 1.61
N GLN A 215 -4.56 -1.81 1.56
CA GLN A 215 -3.83 -0.87 2.40
C GLN A 215 -4.28 0.58 2.19
N LYS A 216 -4.43 1.00 0.92
CA LYS A 216 -4.93 2.36 0.61
C LYS A 216 -6.34 2.59 1.14
N ARG A 217 -7.24 1.60 1.02
CA ARG A 217 -8.60 1.65 1.58
C ARG A 217 -8.55 1.74 3.11
N PHE A 218 -7.71 0.94 3.75
CA PHE A 218 -7.52 0.98 5.20
C PHE A 218 -6.98 2.32 5.69
N ASP A 219 -5.94 2.87 5.06
CA ASP A 219 -5.38 4.18 5.40
C ASP A 219 -6.40 5.31 5.18
N ALA A 220 -7.28 5.21 4.19
CA ALA A 220 -8.39 6.15 4.03
C ALA A 220 -9.39 6.06 5.18
N ILE A 221 -9.80 4.85 5.58
CA ILE A 221 -10.69 4.63 6.73
C ILE A 221 -10.08 5.20 8.01
N CYS A 222 -8.80 4.90 8.29
CA CYS A 222 -8.11 5.46 9.46
C CYS A 222 -8.07 6.99 9.42
N ARG A 223 -7.77 7.61 8.26
CA ARG A 223 -7.79 9.08 8.12
C ARG A 223 -9.16 9.67 8.37
N THR A 224 -10.21 9.08 7.80
CA THR A 224 -11.59 9.52 8.03
C THR A 224 -11.96 9.40 9.50
N LEU A 225 -11.66 8.27 10.14
CA LEU A 225 -11.87 8.09 11.58
C LEU A 225 -11.13 9.14 12.41
N ILE A 226 -9.86 9.41 12.11
CA ILE A 226 -9.07 10.47 12.77
C ILE A 226 -9.75 11.84 12.60
N MET A 227 -10.16 12.22 11.38
CA MET A 227 -10.83 13.50 11.15
C MET A 227 -12.16 13.61 11.91
N HIS A 228 -12.88 12.50 12.10
CA HIS A 228 -14.12 12.51 12.87
C HIS A 228 -13.90 12.44 14.38
N THR A 229 -12.74 12.04 14.90
CA THR A 229 -12.51 12.05 16.37
C THR A 229 -12.66 13.44 16.99
N THR A 230 -12.46 14.50 16.21
CA THR A 230 -12.67 15.89 16.66
C THR A 230 -14.11 16.38 16.51
N ASP A 231 -15.00 15.61 15.86
CA ASP A 231 -16.41 15.95 15.72
C ASP A 231 -17.20 15.53 16.96
N GLU A 232 -17.95 16.45 17.55
CA GLU A 232 -18.80 16.18 18.73
C GLU A 232 -19.85 15.10 18.47
N ASN A 233 -20.30 14.95 17.22
CA ASN A 233 -21.31 13.97 16.86
C ASN A 233 -20.73 12.57 16.63
N PHE A 234 -19.41 12.44 16.46
CA PHE A 234 -18.77 11.13 16.28
C PHE A 234 -18.94 10.23 17.51
N TRP A 235 -19.01 10.84 18.69
CA TRP A 235 -19.11 10.14 19.97
C TRP A 235 -20.56 9.79 20.35
N LYS A 236 -21.55 10.28 19.60
CA LYS A 236 -22.96 10.03 19.90
C LYS A 236 -23.38 8.71 19.24
N PRO A 237 -23.98 7.76 19.98
CA PRO A 237 -24.59 6.59 19.37
C PRO A 237 -25.70 7.04 18.41
N ALA A 238 -25.80 6.38 17.26
CA ALA A 238 -26.78 6.72 16.21
C ALA A 238 -28.24 6.77 16.73
N ASP A 239 -28.51 6.07 17.83
CA ASP A 239 -29.86 5.93 18.38
C ASP A 239 -30.22 7.02 19.41
N GLY A 240 -29.30 7.93 19.75
CA GLY A 240 -29.55 9.05 20.67
C GLY A 240 -29.98 8.66 22.10
N LYS A 241 -29.95 7.38 22.45
CA LYS A 241 -30.27 6.86 23.78
C LYS A 241 -28.98 6.64 24.55
N VAL A 242 -28.77 7.46 25.57
CA VAL A 242 -27.75 7.27 26.62
C VAL A 242 -28.28 6.28 27.65
#